data_AF-A0A522QRU1-F1
#
_entry.id   AF-A0A522QRU1-F1
#
_cell.length_a   1.000
_cell.length_b   1.000
_cell.length_c   1.000
_cell.angle_alpha   90.00
_cell.angle_beta   90.00
_cell.angle_gamma   90.00
#
_symmetry.space_group_name_H-M   'P 1'
#
loop_
_entity.id
_entity.type
_entity.pdbx_description
1 polymer ?
#
loop_
_entity_poly.entity_id
_entity_poly.type
_entity_poly.pdbx_seq_one_letter_code
_entity_poly.pdbx_strand_id
1 'polypeptide(L)'
;GDSALRLGRRYGVALAIESVLLFLAVPLLHRQIDAGLWLAASASGLQNAIAATYSGAVVRTSHMSGIVTDLGTFLGQWLRGAGVDMRRVRLYGALFAGFFCGGIASAFAFPHWQERTLLAPAVLTGLVGIAYVVYRHRRGIVDPVGT
;
A
#
# COMPACT_ATOMS: atom_id res chain seq x y z
N GLY A 1 22.12 7.37 3.38
CA GLY A 1 22.00 8.77 2.94
C GLY A 1 20.54 9.11 2.69
N ASP A 2 19.82 9.38 3.77
CA ASP A 2 18.73 10.36 3.94
C ASP A 2 17.91 10.80 2.71
N SER A 3 17.17 9.88 2.10
CA SER A 3 16.03 10.24 1.23
C SER A 3 14.67 9.78 1.79
N ALA A 4 14.63 9.31 3.05
CA ALA A 4 13.46 8.64 3.61
C ALA A 4 12.27 9.55 3.96
N LEU A 5 12.36 10.87 3.86
CA LEU A 5 11.35 11.74 4.46
C LEU A 5 11.06 12.99 3.65
N ARG A 6 10.27 12.85 2.59
CA ARG A 6 9.19 13.81 2.28
C ARG A 6 8.03 13.06 1.66
N LEU A 7 6.98 12.77 2.45
CA LEU A 7 5.64 12.57 1.90
C LEU A 7 5.31 13.84 1.11
N GLY A 8 5.58 13.81 -0.19
CA GLY A 8 5.55 14.96 -1.08
C GLY A 8 4.27 15.02 -1.90
N ARG A 9 4.14 16.02 -2.79
CA ARG A 9 2.95 16.18 -3.67
C ARG A 9 2.57 14.88 -4.37
N ARG A 10 3.60 14.13 -4.73
CA ARG A 10 3.54 12.90 -5.52
C ARG A 10 2.90 11.72 -4.79
N TYR A 11 2.88 11.67 -3.45
CA TYR A 11 2.30 10.52 -2.72
C TYR A 11 0.78 10.39 -2.94
N GLY A 12 0.01 11.42 -2.59
CA GLY A 12 -1.44 11.41 -2.80
C GLY A 12 -1.85 11.33 -4.26
N VAL A 13 -1.06 11.92 -5.16
CA VAL A 13 -1.28 11.81 -6.61
C VAL A 13 -1.08 10.36 -7.06
N ALA A 14 -0.04 9.68 -6.58
CA ALA A 14 0.21 8.28 -6.93
C ALA A 14 -0.91 7.36 -6.40
N LEU A 15 -1.40 7.56 -5.17
CA LEU A 15 -2.57 6.84 -4.64
C LEU A 15 -3.85 7.11 -5.43
N ALA A 16 -4.07 8.35 -5.89
CA ALA A 16 -5.19 8.68 -6.75
C ALA A 16 -5.08 7.99 -8.13
N ILE A 17 -3.88 7.94 -8.71
CA ILE A 17 -3.64 7.21 -9.97
C ILE A 17 -3.89 5.72 -9.76
N GLU A 18 -3.39 5.11 -8.69
CA GLU A 18 -3.64 3.70 -8.34
C GLU A 18 -5.14 3.41 -8.26
N SER A 19 -5.88 4.26 -7.54
CA SER A 19 -7.34 4.18 -7.41
C SER A 19 -8.03 4.21 -8.79
N VAL A 20 -7.68 5.18 -9.64
CA VAL A 20 -8.24 5.30 -11.00
C VAL A 20 -7.94 4.07 -11.84
N LEU A 21 -6.70 3.55 -11.80
CA LEU A 21 -6.31 2.34 -12.53
C LEU A 21 -7.18 1.13 -12.11
N LEU A 22 -7.40 0.94 -10.81
CA LEU A 22 -8.25 -0.15 -10.30
C LEU A 22 -9.73 0.05 -10.67
N PHE A 23 -10.26 1.28 -10.56
CA PHE A 23 -11.63 1.57 -10.98
C PHE A 23 -11.87 1.29 -12.47
N LEU A 24 -10.90 1.63 -13.32
CA LEU A 24 -10.97 1.33 -14.75
C LEU A 24 -10.78 -0.16 -15.04
N ALA A 25 -9.97 -0.87 -14.26
CA ALA A 25 -9.73 -2.30 -14.44
C ALA A 25 -11.01 -3.13 -14.25
N VAL A 26 -11.85 -2.80 -13.26
CA VAL A 26 -13.06 -3.57 -12.92
C VAL A 26 -14.04 -3.78 -14.10
N PRO A 27 -14.54 -2.75 -14.80
CA PRO A 27 -15.45 -2.95 -15.93
C PRO A 27 -14.78 -3.63 -17.14
N LEU A 28 -13.46 -3.48 -17.31
CA LEU A 28 -12.71 -4.17 -18.36
C LEU A 28 -12.57 -5.67 -18.07
N LEU A 29 -12.26 -6.03 -16.82
CA LEU A 29 -12.23 -7.40 -16.35
C LEU A 29 -13.61 -8.05 -16.46
N HIS A 30 -14.67 -7.33 -16.11
CA HIS A 30 -16.05 -7.83 -16.27
C HIS A 30 -16.38 -8.16 -17.74
N ARG A 31 -15.89 -7.35 -18.68
CA ARG A 31 -16.04 -7.58 -20.13
C ARG A 31 -15.02 -8.56 -20.73
N GLN A 32 -14.17 -9.19 -19.90
CA GLN A 32 -13.11 -10.11 -20.35
C GLN A 32 -12.12 -9.45 -21.34
N ILE A 33 -11.82 -8.17 -21.13
CA ILE A 33 -10.85 -7.42 -21.94
C ILE A 33 -9.50 -7.40 -21.19
N ASP A 34 -8.45 -7.90 -21.84
CA ASP A 34 -7.10 -8.03 -21.26
C ASP A 34 -6.51 -6.72 -20.73
N ALA A 35 -6.92 -5.58 -21.28
CA ALA A 35 -6.54 -4.27 -20.77
C ALA A 35 -6.89 -4.09 -19.28
N GLY A 36 -7.94 -4.75 -18.78
CA GLY A 36 -8.27 -4.76 -17.35
C GLY A 36 -7.17 -5.40 -16.49
N LEU A 37 -6.57 -6.50 -16.98
CA LEU A 37 -5.44 -7.15 -16.32
C LEU A 37 -4.19 -6.25 -16.34
N TRP A 38 -3.91 -5.58 -17.46
CA TRP A 38 -2.78 -4.65 -17.56
C TRP A 38 -2.92 -3.44 -16.63
N LEU A 39 -4.14 -2.91 -16.48
CA LEU A 39 -4.42 -1.82 -15.53
C LEU A 39 -4.27 -2.27 -14.08
N ALA A 40 -4.80 -3.45 -13.72
CA ALA A 40 -4.64 -4.01 -12.38
C ALA A 40 -3.17 -4.31 -12.05
N ALA A 41 -2.41 -4.84 -13.01
CA ALA A 41 -0.97 -5.06 -12.89
C ALA A 41 -0.21 -3.73 -12.73
N SER A 42 -0.59 -2.70 -13.50
CA SER A 42 -0.01 -1.36 -13.40
C SER A 42 -0.29 -0.72 -12.04
N ALA A 43 -1.51 -0.85 -11.52
CA ALA A 43 -1.87 -0.38 -10.18
C ALA A 43 -1.02 -1.07 -9.10
N SER A 44 -0.90 -2.40 -9.18
CA SER A 44 -0.08 -3.19 -8.26
C SER A 44 1.41 -2.81 -8.34
N GLY A 45 1.93 -2.58 -9.54
CA GLY A 45 3.30 -2.11 -9.76
C GLY A 45 3.55 -0.71 -9.20
N LEU A 46 2.58 0.20 -9.39
CA LEU A 46 2.63 1.54 -8.80
C LEU A 46 2.64 1.47 -7.27
N GLN A 47 1.80 0.63 -6.68
CA GLN A 47 1.75 0.46 -5.23
C GLN A 47 3.06 -0.07 -4.65
N ASN A 48 3.67 -1.04 -5.34
CA ASN A 48 5.00 -1.54 -4.99
C ASN A 48 6.06 -0.43 -5.05
N ALA A 49 6.02 0.41 -6.09
CA ALA A 49 6.96 1.52 -6.24
C ALA A 49 6.77 2.60 -5.16
N ILE A 50 5.52 2.91 -4.80
CA ILE A 50 5.18 3.82 -3.69
C ILE A 50 5.76 3.26 -2.38
N ALA A 51 5.44 1.99 -2.05
CA ALA A 51 5.91 1.34 -0.84
C ALA A 51 7.45 1.36 -0.73
N ALA A 52 8.15 1.02 -1.82
CA ALA A 52 9.61 1.04 -1.86
C ALA A 52 10.18 2.46 -1.71
N THR A 53 9.63 3.44 -2.42
CA THR A 53 10.15 4.83 -2.41
C THR A 53 10.00 5.47 -1.03
N TYR A 54 8.82 5.38 -0.43
CA TYR A 54 8.53 6.07 0.84
C TYR A 54 9.03 5.33 2.07
N SER A 55 9.34 4.03 1.96
CA SER A 55 10.03 3.28 3.03
C SER A 55 11.56 3.37 2.95
N GLY A 56 12.14 4.05 1.96
CA GLY A 56 13.59 4.06 1.75
C GLY A 56 14.13 2.68 1.33
N ALA A 57 13.38 1.99 0.47
CA ALA A 57 13.61 0.61 -0.01
C ALA A 57 13.51 -0.49 1.07
N VAL A 58 13.02 -0.16 2.28
CA VAL A 58 12.87 -1.11 3.39
C VAL A 58 11.67 -2.05 3.17
N VAL A 59 10.58 -1.56 2.57
CA VAL A 59 9.33 -2.32 2.40
C VAL A 59 9.01 -2.48 0.91
N ARG A 60 8.67 -3.72 0.51
CA ARG A 60 8.07 -4.03 -0.79
C ARG A 60 6.90 -5.00 -0.59
N THR A 61 5.70 -4.63 -1.03
CA THR A 61 4.45 -5.38 -0.76
C THR A 61 4.40 -6.76 -1.42
N SER A 62 5.09 -6.99 -2.54
CA SER A 62 5.17 -8.31 -3.19
C SER A 62 6.16 -9.29 -2.55
N HIS A 63 7.03 -8.86 -1.63
CA HIS A 63 8.02 -9.72 -0.98
C HIS A 63 7.52 -10.22 0.39
N MET A 64 6.29 -10.72 0.44
CA MET A 64 5.65 -11.15 1.70
C MET A 64 6.40 -12.32 2.37
N SER A 65 6.97 -13.24 1.59
CA SER A 65 7.81 -14.32 2.13
C SER A 65 9.03 -13.80 2.89
N GLY A 66 9.65 -12.70 2.41
CA GLY A 66 10.74 -12.03 3.10
C GLY A 66 10.30 -11.45 4.44
N ILE A 67 9.14 -10.80 4.49
CA ILE A 67 8.54 -10.27 5.74
C ILE A 67 8.32 -11.39 6.76
N VAL A 68 7.81 -12.55 6.33
CA VAL A 68 7.58 -13.71 7.20
C VAL A 68 8.91 -14.27 7.73
N THR A 69 9.93 -14.40 6.88
CA THR A 69 11.28 -14.84 7.28
C THR A 69 11.91 -13.89 8.29
N ASP A 70 11.78 -12.58 8.07
CA ASP A 70 12.30 -11.55 8.98
C ASP A 70 11.58 -11.61 10.34
N LEU A 71 10.26 -11.77 10.35
CA LEU A 71 9.49 -11.99 11.58
C LEU A 71 9.91 -13.26 12.32
N GLY A 72 10.15 -14.36 11.60
CA GLY A 72 10.71 -15.59 12.17
C GLY A 72 12.10 -15.38 12.78
N THR A 73 12.94 -14.59 12.12
CA THR A 73 14.28 -14.22 12.63
C THR A 73 14.18 -13.40 13.91
N PHE A 74 13.27 -12.42 13.96
CA PHE A 74 13.03 -11.63 15.18
C PHE A 74 12.50 -12.49 16.33
N LEU A 75 11.60 -13.43 16.06
CA LEU A 75 11.13 -14.38 17.06
C LEU A 75 12.28 -15.23 17.60
N GLY A 76 13.15 -15.75 16.72
CA GLY A 76 14.32 -16.52 17.12
C GLY A 76 15.33 -15.72 17.95
N GLN A 77 15.53 -14.45 17.62
CA GLN A 77 16.37 -13.52 18.41
C GLN A 77 15.76 -13.28 19.80
N TRP A 78 14.46 -13.04 19.87
CA TRP A 78 13.74 -12.84 21.14
C TRP A 78 13.85 -14.05 22.06
N LEU A 79 13.62 -15.26 21.52
CA LEU A 79 13.75 -16.52 22.27
C LEU A 79 15.17 -16.77 22.80
N ARG A 80 16.19 -16.25 22.12
CA ARG A 80 17.60 -16.32 22.56
C ARG A 80 17.99 -15.23 23.55
N GLY A 81 17.05 -14.35 23.94
CA GLY A 81 17.34 -13.20 24.79
C GLY A 81 18.17 -12.10 24.12
N ALA A 82 18.28 -12.12 22.79
CA ALA A 82 18.95 -11.07 22.03
C ALA A 82 18.04 -9.84 21.87
N GLY A 83 18.65 -8.66 21.72
CA GLY A 83 17.91 -7.43 21.44
C GLY A 83 17.18 -7.53 20.09
N VAL A 84 15.91 -7.13 20.06
CA VAL A 84 15.06 -7.15 18.87
C VAL A 84 14.62 -5.74 18.51
N ASP A 85 14.70 -5.39 17.23
CA ASP A 85 14.15 -4.13 16.72
C ASP A 85 12.61 -4.19 16.69
N MET A 86 12.01 -3.77 17.80
CA MET A 86 10.57 -3.81 17.97
C MET A 86 9.82 -2.88 17.00
N ARG A 87 10.47 -1.84 16.45
CA ARG A 87 9.84 -0.98 15.45
C ARG A 87 9.65 -1.75 14.15
N ARG A 88 10.68 -2.48 13.72
CA ARG A 88 10.62 -3.31 12.52
C ARG A 88 9.66 -4.48 12.68
N VAL A 89 9.63 -5.13 13.85
CA VAL A 89 8.63 -6.17 14.18
C VAL A 89 7.20 -5.64 14.05
N ARG A 90 6.90 -4.47 14.63
CA ARG A 90 5.55 -3.87 14.53
C ARG A 90 5.18 -3.54 13.09
N LEU A 91 6.09 -2.95 12.31
CA LEU A 91 5.85 -2.63 10.90
C LEU A 91 5.58 -3.89 10.08
N TYR A 92 6.46 -4.89 10.18
CA TYR A 92 6.36 -6.14 9.43
C TYR A 92 5.15 -6.96 9.86
N GLY A 93 4.85 -7.00 11.15
CA GLY A 93 3.65 -7.63 11.69
C GLY A 93 2.38 -6.97 11.17
N ALA A 94 2.32 -5.64 11.14
CA ALA A 94 1.17 -4.91 10.59
C ALA A 94 0.99 -5.16 9.08
N LEU A 95 2.08 -5.17 8.31
CA LEU A 95 2.05 -5.49 6.87
C LEU A 95 1.58 -6.91 6.61
N PHE A 96 2.11 -7.89 7.35
CA PHE A 96 1.72 -9.29 7.25
C PHE A 96 0.25 -9.49 7.62
N ALA A 97 -0.19 -8.95 8.77
CA ALA A 97 -1.57 -9.03 9.20
C ALA A 97 -2.52 -8.39 8.19
N GLY A 98 -2.18 -7.20 7.68
CA GLY A 98 -2.97 -6.53 6.65
C GLY A 98 -3.13 -7.35 5.37
N PHE A 99 -2.03 -7.94 4.87
CA PHE A 99 -2.06 -8.82 3.71
C PHE A 99 -2.88 -10.09 3.96
N PHE A 100 -2.66 -10.76 5.09
CA PHE A 100 -3.34 -12.00 5.44
C PHE A 100 -4.86 -11.79 5.62
N CYS A 101 -5.25 -10.79 6.41
CA CYS A 101 -6.65 -10.43 6.59
C CYS A 101 -7.30 -9.97 5.29
N GLY A 102 -6.60 -9.18 4.47
CA GLY A 102 -7.08 -8.74 3.15
C GLY A 102 -7.30 -9.92 2.20
N GLY A 103 -6.37 -10.88 2.17
CA GLY A 103 -6.50 -12.10 1.37
C GLY A 103 -7.69 -12.96 1.78
N ILE A 104 -7.88 -13.16 3.09
CA ILE A 104 -9.04 -13.89 3.63
C ILE A 104 -10.34 -13.15 3.28
N ALA A 105 -10.40 -11.85 3.55
CA ALA A 105 -11.59 -11.04 3.25
C ALA A 105 -11.92 -11.09 1.75
N SER A 106 -10.91 -11.00 0.88
CA SER A 106 -11.08 -11.11 -0.57
C SER A 106 -11.58 -12.50 -0.97
N ALA A 107 -11.07 -13.58 -0.38
CA ALA A 107 -11.50 -14.94 -0.69
C ALA A 107 -12.97 -15.18 -0.34
N PHE A 108 -13.45 -14.61 0.77
CA PHE A 108 -14.86 -14.68 1.16
C PHE A 108 -15.75 -13.73 0.33
N ALA A 109 -15.24 -12.57 -0.09
CA ALA A 109 -16.00 -11.62 -0.90
C ALA A 109 -16.11 -12.04 -2.38
N PHE A 110 -15.09 -12.71 -2.92
CA PHE A 110 -14.99 -13.02 -4.34
C PHE A 110 -16.18 -13.82 -4.92
N PRO A 111 -16.74 -14.86 -4.25
CA PRO A 111 -17.90 -15.58 -4.77
C PRO A 111 -19.10 -14.69 -5.08
N HIS A 112 -19.29 -13.64 -4.29
CA HIS A 112 -20.44 -12.74 -4.41
C HIS A 112 -20.13 -11.51 -5.28
N TRP A 113 -18.92 -10.97 -5.17
CA TRP A 113 -18.56 -9.67 -5.77
C TRP A 113 -17.66 -9.80 -6.99
N GLN A 114 -17.06 -10.98 -7.23
CA GLN A 114 -16.19 -11.27 -8.35
C GLN A 114 -15.11 -10.18 -8.51
N GLU A 115 -14.87 -9.67 -9.72
CA GLU A 115 -13.93 -8.58 -10.00
C GLU A 115 -14.25 -7.27 -9.26
N ARG A 116 -15.50 -7.05 -8.82
CA ARG A 116 -15.87 -5.87 -8.03
C ARG A 116 -15.23 -5.86 -6.65
N THR A 117 -14.66 -6.97 -6.19
CA THR A 117 -13.83 -7.03 -4.99
C THR A 117 -12.65 -6.04 -5.06
N LEU A 118 -12.15 -5.74 -6.27
CA LEU A 118 -11.10 -4.74 -6.51
C LEU A 118 -11.58 -3.29 -6.27
N LEU A 119 -12.89 -3.04 -6.19
CA LEU A 119 -13.40 -1.71 -5.81
C LEU A 119 -13.07 -1.36 -4.36
N ALA A 120 -12.98 -2.34 -3.47
CA ALA A 120 -12.62 -2.10 -2.08
C ALA A 120 -11.22 -1.45 -1.94
N PRO A 121 -10.13 -2.03 -2.49
CA PRO A 121 -8.84 -1.35 -2.50
C PRO A 121 -8.85 -0.06 -3.33
N ALA A 122 -9.59 0.01 -4.46
CA ALA A 122 -9.70 1.24 -5.26
C ALA A 122 -10.28 2.42 -4.47
N VAL A 123 -11.38 2.19 -3.73
CA VAL A 123 -12.01 3.19 -2.87
C VAL A 123 -11.06 3.57 -1.73
N LEU A 124 -10.43 2.59 -1.08
CA LEU A 124 -9.54 2.84 0.04
C LEU A 124 -8.35 3.73 -0.37
N THR A 125 -7.64 3.38 -1.44
CA THR A 125 -6.50 4.16 -1.94
C THR A 125 -6.94 5.54 -2.42
N GLY A 126 -8.11 5.64 -3.05
CA GLY A 126 -8.72 6.91 -3.45
C GLY A 126 -9.04 7.82 -2.26
N LEU A 127 -9.69 7.28 -1.22
CA LEU A 127 -10.02 8.02 0.00
C LEU A 127 -8.75 8.48 0.72
N VAL A 128 -7.74 7.63 0.86
CA VAL A 128 -6.46 7.99 1.47
C VAL A 128 -5.74 9.05 0.63
N GLY A 129 -5.73 8.91 -0.70
CA GLY A 129 -5.16 9.88 -1.63
C GLY A 129 -5.82 11.25 -1.53
N ILE A 130 -7.16 11.29 -1.58
CA ILE A 130 -7.96 12.52 -1.43
C ILE A 130 -7.76 13.13 -0.04
N ALA A 131 -7.87 12.35 1.04
CA ALA A 131 -7.68 12.82 2.40
C ALA A 131 -6.29 13.46 2.57
N TYR A 132 -5.26 12.86 2.00
CA TYR A 132 -3.90 13.40 2.01
C TYR A 132 -3.79 14.69 1.17
N VAL A 133 -4.46 14.76 0.01
CA VAL A 133 -4.55 15.96 -0.84
C VAL A 133 -5.32 17.10 -0.16
N VAL A 134 -6.35 16.80 0.63
CA VAL A 134 -7.09 17.79 1.40
C VAL A 134 -6.29 18.25 2.61
N TYR A 135 -5.72 17.31 3.36
CA TYR A 135 -4.90 17.58 4.55
C TYR A 135 -3.73 18.53 4.24
N ARG A 136 -2.99 18.24 3.16
CA ARG A 136 -1.90 19.11 2.72
C ARG A 136 -2.39 20.48 2.24
N HIS A 137 -3.56 20.57 1.58
CA HIS A 137 -4.08 21.84 1.09
C HIS A 137 -4.53 22.72 2.25
N ARG A 138 -5.05 22.11 3.32
CA ARG A 138 -5.38 22.81 4.57
C ARG A 138 -4.13 23.26 5.33
N ARG A 139 -3.04 22.48 5.31
CA ARG A 139 -1.77 22.86 5.95
C ARG A 139 -0.91 23.81 5.12
N GLY A 140 -1.00 23.76 3.79
CA GLY A 140 -0.35 24.70 2.87
C GLY A 140 -0.98 26.10 2.84
N ILE A 141 -2.06 26.31 3.59
CA ILE A 141 -2.61 27.65 3.91
C ILE A 141 -1.93 28.24 5.16
N VAL A 142 -1.11 27.46 5.89
CA VAL A 142 -0.43 27.86 7.15
C VAL A 142 1.09 27.89 7.00
N ASP A 143 1.61 28.14 5.79
CA ASP A 143 2.99 28.60 5.64
C ASP A 143 2.96 30.14 5.55
N PRO A 144 3.26 30.89 6.63
CA PRO A 144 3.46 32.33 6.52
C PRO A 144 4.69 32.54 5.64
N VAL A 145 4.45 33.13 4.47
CA VAL A 145 5.51 33.72 3.67
C VAL A 145 6.17 34.83 4.50
N GLY A 146 7.48 34.73 4.70
CA GLY A 146 8.33 35.89 5.00
C GLY A 146 8.96 35.90 6.40
N THR A 147 10.20 35.41 6.47
CA THR A 147 11.30 36.29 6.90
C THR A 147 11.75 37.09 5.69
#